data_AF-A0A178ZT90-F1
#
_entry.id   AF-A0A178ZT90-F1
#
_cell.length_a   1.000
_cell.length_b   1.000
_cell.length_c   1.000
_cell.angle_alpha   90.00
_cell.angle_beta   90.00
_cell.angle_gamma   90.00
#
_symmetry.space_group_name_H-M   'P 1'
#
loop_
_entity.id
_entity.type
_entity.pdbx_description
1 polymer ?
#
loop_
_entity_poly.entity_id
_entity_poly.type
_entity_poly.pdbx_seq_one_letter_code
_entity_poly.pdbx_strand_id
1 'polypeptide(L)'
;MHAQMDGHDQIAHDMVKYDEFAIFRRFRILNYRTLLYKQAELMEKERVLISAIIEDRNSGDDERQQFAFSFKAMLTSTSDTEGSKIQRGLMQDICRLLPEYSMWFSFPL
;
A
#
# COMPACT_ATOMS: atom_id res chain seq x y z
N MET A 1 -1.66 14.66 44.25
CA MET A 1 -2.98 14.55 43.62
C MET A 1 -2.91 13.36 42.68
N HIS A 2 -3.39 12.19 43.11
CA HIS A 2 -3.46 11.03 42.21
C HIS A 2 -4.58 11.30 41.22
N ALA A 3 -4.25 11.42 39.93
CA ALA A 3 -5.26 11.44 38.88
C ALA A 3 -6.01 10.11 38.98
N GLN A 4 -7.31 10.17 39.24
CA GLN A 4 -8.15 8.99 39.27
C GLN A 4 -8.23 8.48 37.83
N MET A 5 -7.68 7.28 37.59
CA MET A 5 -7.77 6.62 36.30
C MET A 5 -9.17 5.99 36.22
N ASP A 6 -9.97 6.47 35.27
CA ASP A 6 -11.36 6.05 35.12
C ASP A 6 -11.59 5.43 33.73
N GLY A 7 -12.56 4.51 33.63
CA GLY A 7 -12.98 3.93 32.36
C GLY A 7 -11.89 3.13 31.65
N HIS A 8 -11.55 3.52 30.41
CA HIS A 8 -10.62 2.77 29.56
C HIS A 8 -9.18 2.76 30.10
N ASP A 9 -8.76 3.81 30.78
CA ASP A 9 -7.40 3.93 31.35
C ASP A 9 -7.19 2.92 32.49
N GLN A 10 -8.21 2.75 33.34
CA GLN A 10 -8.19 1.75 34.40
C GLN A 10 -8.17 0.33 33.83
N ILE A 11 -8.99 0.06 32.80
CA ILE A 11 -9.01 -1.25 32.13
C ILE A 11 -7.64 -1.55 31.48
N ALA A 12 -7.04 -0.58 30.80
CA ALA A 12 -5.72 -0.76 30.19
C ALA A 12 -4.64 -1.05 31.25
N HIS A 13 -4.66 -0.33 32.37
CA HIS A 13 -3.78 -0.59 33.50
C HIS A 13 -3.96 -2.00 34.07
N ASP A 14 -5.21 -2.45 34.23
CA ASP A 14 -5.52 -3.77 34.77
C ASP A 14 -5.13 -4.89 33.80
N MET A 15 -5.26 -4.67 32.48
CA MET A 15 -4.80 -5.61 31.45
C MET A 15 -3.28 -5.76 31.40
N VAL A 16 -2.52 -4.72 31.77
CA VAL A 16 -1.07 -4.81 31.94
C VAL A 16 -0.71 -5.56 33.23
N LYS A 17 -1.48 -5.34 34.30
CA LYS A 17 -1.22 -5.92 35.62
C LYS A 17 -1.58 -7.41 35.70
N TYR A 18 -2.60 -7.83 34.97
CA TYR A 18 -3.08 -9.20 34.93
C TYR A 18 -3.22 -9.67 33.47
N ASP A 19 -2.08 -9.89 32.82
CA ASP A 19 -2.00 -10.21 31.40
C ASP A 19 -2.68 -11.56 31.07
N GLU A 20 -2.76 -12.47 32.04
CA GLU A 20 -3.42 -13.77 31.91
C GLU A 20 -4.95 -13.65 31.73
N PHE A 21 -5.55 -12.53 32.12
CA PHE A 21 -6.98 -12.25 31.93
C PHE A 21 -7.25 -11.33 30.73
N ALA A 22 -6.21 -10.85 30.04
CA ALA A 22 -6.35 -10.02 28.87
C ALA A 22 -6.77 -10.85 27.65
N ILE A 23 -8.09 -10.89 27.38
CA ILE A 23 -8.65 -11.61 26.23
C ILE A 23 -8.78 -10.66 25.04
N PHE A 24 -7.97 -10.87 24.01
CA PHE A 24 -8.05 -10.14 22.76
C PHE A 24 -8.75 -10.95 21.67
N ARG A 25 -9.73 -10.33 21.00
CA ARG A 25 -10.38 -10.96 19.85
C ARG A 25 -9.41 -11.01 18.67
N ARG A 26 -9.20 -12.21 18.11
CA ARG A 26 -8.49 -12.36 16.85
C ARG A 26 -9.44 -12.10 15.68
N PHE A 27 -9.12 -11.10 14.87
CA PHE A 27 -9.95 -10.70 13.72
C PHE A 27 -9.54 -11.38 12.41
N ARG A 28 -9.33 -12.71 12.43
CA ARG A 28 -8.76 -13.45 11.27
C ARG A 28 -9.52 -13.22 9.96
N ILE A 29 -10.85 -13.27 9.98
CA ILE A 29 -11.67 -13.03 8.78
C ILE A 29 -11.49 -11.60 8.24
N LEU A 30 -11.46 -10.59 9.13
CA LEU A 30 -11.25 -9.21 8.71
C LEU A 30 -9.83 -9.03 8.15
N ASN A 31 -8.84 -9.63 8.80
CA ASN A 31 -7.45 -9.61 8.34
C ASN A 31 -7.32 -10.22 6.93
N TYR A 32 -7.90 -11.39 6.68
CA TYR A 32 -7.88 -12.00 5.35
C TYR A 32 -8.64 -11.18 4.31
N ARG A 33 -9.77 -10.56 4.67
CA ARG A 33 -10.48 -9.66 3.75
C ARG A 33 -9.64 -8.44 3.38
N THR A 34 -8.96 -7.84 4.36
CA THR A 34 -8.03 -6.74 4.12
C THR A 34 -6.89 -7.17 3.21
N LEU A 35 -6.33 -8.36 3.43
CA LEU A 35 -5.27 -8.91 2.57
C LEU A 35 -5.75 -9.08 1.12
N LEU A 36 -6.91 -9.72 0.93
CA LEU A 36 -7.49 -9.95 -0.40
C LEU A 36 -7.84 -8.63 -1.10
N TYR A 37 -8.33 -7.64 -0.36
CA TYR A 37 -8.62 -6.31 -0.89
C TYR A 37 -7.33 -5.64 -1.41
N LYS A 38 -6.27 -5.62 -0.59
CA LYS A 38 -4.98 -5.03 -0.98
C LYS A 38 -4.34 -5.76 -2.16
N GLN A 39 -4.47 -7.09 -2.21
CA GLN A 39 -4.02 -7.89 -3.34
C GLN A 39 -4.76 -7.52 -4.62
N ALA A 40 -6.09 -7.42 -4.58
CA ALA A 40 -6.89 -7.04 -5.74
C ALA A 40 -6.55 -5.63 -6.23
N GLU A 41 -6.33 -4.69 -5.33
CA GLU A 41 -5.91 -3.33 -5.66
C GLU A 41 -4.51 -3.31 -6.31
N LEU A 42 -3.55 -4.06 -5.80
CA LEU A 42 -2.22 -4.21 -6.41
C LEU A 42 -2.31 -4.81 -7.82
N MET A 43 -3.10 -5.89 -7.98
CA MET A 43 -3.27 -6.57 -9.27
C MET A 43 -3.87 -5.62 -10.32
N GLU A 44 -4.87 -4.83 -9.93
CA GLU A 44 -5.49 -3.88 -10.87
C GLU A 44 -4.52 -2.76 -11.25
N LYS A 45 -3.77 -2.19 -10.28
CA LYS A 45 -2.77 -1.16 -10.57
C LYS A 45 -1.64 -1.69 -11.45
N GLU A 46 -1.16 -2.91 -11.20
CA GLU A 46 -0.17 -3.59 -12.04
C GLU A 46 -0.69 -3.78 -13.46
N ARG A 47 -1.92 -4.28 -13.61
CA ARG A 47 -2.56 -4.47 -14.92
C ARG A 47 -2.63 -3.17 -15.71
N VAL A 48 -3.04 -2.07 -15.07
CA VAL A 48 -3.12 -0.75 -15.72
C VAL A 48 -1.72 -0.22 -16.05
N LEU A 49 -0.74 -0.41 -15.15
CA LEU A 49 0.64 0.02 -15.39
C LEU A 49 1.24 -0.68 -16.62
N ILE A 50 1.06 -2.00 -16.71
CA ILE A 50 1.52 -2.78 -17.87
C ILE A 50 0.84 -2.28 -19.16
N SER A 51 -0.46 -2.00 -19.10
CA SER A 51 -1.18 -1.43 -20.25
C SER A 51 -0.63 -0.08 -20.68
N ALA A 52 -0.35 0.83 -19.74
CA ALA A 52 0.21 2.14 -20.02
C ALA A 52 1.63 2.04 -20.60
N ILE A 53 2.46 1.12 -20.10
CA ILE A 53 3.79 0.84 -20.65
C ILE A 53 3.70 0.37 -22.10
N ILE A 54 2.75 -0.53 -22.42
CA ILE A 54 2.55 -1.01 -23.79
C ILE A 54 2.06 0.10 -24.71
N GLU A 55 1.15 0.95 -24.24
CA GLU A 55 0.66 2.11 -24.99
C GLU A 55 1.80 3.08 -25.31
N ASP A 56 2.63 3.40 -24.32
CA ASP A 56 3.74 4.33 -24.48
C ASP A 56 4.83 3.78 -25.41
N ARG A 57 5.10 2.47 -25.39
CA ARG A 57 6.00 1.81 -26.38
C ARG A 57 5.52 1.95 -27.80
N ASN A 58 4.21 1.88 -28.01
CA ASN A 58 3.59 1.94 -29.32
C ASN A 58 3.17 3.37 -29.70
N SER A 59 3.45 4.35 -28.84
CA SER A 59 3.16 5.74 -29.12
C SER A 59 4.11 6.25 -30.21
N GLY A 60 3.66 7.21 -31.03
CA GLY A 60 4.53 7.92 -31.98
C GLY A 60 5.34 9.05 -31.31
N ASP A 61 5.40 9.06 -29.98
CA ASP A 61 6.04 10.09 -29.17
C ASP A 61 7.35 9.52 -28.59
N ASP A 62 8.48 10.04 -29.08
CA ASP A 62 9.82 9.59 -28.70
C ASP A 62 10.09 9.70 -27.20
N GLU A 63 9.46 10.67 -26.50
CA GLU A 63 9.60 10.83 -25.06
C GLU A 63 8.81 9.76 -24.30
N ARG A 64 7.55 9.52 -24.71
CA ARG A 64 6.71 8.45 -24.12
C ARG A 64 7.34 7.07 -24.31
N GLN A 65 7.91 6.79 -25.48
CA GLN A 65 8.62 5.54 -25.72
C GLN A 65 9.76 5.33 -24.72
N GLN A 66 10.49 6.38 -24.36
CA GLN A 66 11.59 6.28 -23.38
C GLN A 66 11.10 5.91 -21.97
N PHE A 67 9.91 6.34 -21.56
CA PHE A 67 9.35 5.99 -20.25
C PHE A 67 9.19 4.49 -20.07
N ALA A 68 8.81 3.78 -21.14
CA ALA A 68 8.61 2.34 -21.11
C ALA A 68 9.89 1.49 -20.94
N PHE A 69 11.06 2.13 -21.06
CA PHE A 69 12.37 1.49 -20.92
C PHE A 69 13.22 2.10 -19.77
N SER A 70 12.84 3.27 -19.25
CA SER A 70 13.65 4.02 -18.28
C SER A 70 12.81 4.68 -17.21
N PHE A 71 12.84 4.10 -16.00
CA PHE A 71 12.28 4.75 -14.81
C PHE A 71 12.94 6.08 -14.48
N LYS A 72 14.23 6.24 -14.81
CA LYS A 72 14.92 7.52 -14.65
C LYS A 72 14.26 8.58 -15.54
N ALA A 73 14.03 8.28 -16.81
CA ALA A 73 13.38 9.20 -17.74
C ALA A 73 11.97 9.59 -17.24
N MET A 74 11.19 8.62 -16.76
CA MET A 74 9.86 8.85 -16.18
C MET A 74 9.89 9.71 -14.90
N LEU A 75 10.89 9.54 -14.04
CA LEU A 75 11.00 10.30 -12.78
C LEU A 75 11.55 11.72 -12.98
N THR A 76 12.40 11.92 -13.99
CA THR A 76 13.04 13.21 -14.26
C THR A 76 12.32 14.03 -15.34
N SER A 77 11.32 13.46 -16.03
CA SER A 77 10.59 14.21 -17.05
C SER A 77 9.85 15.38 -16.41
N THR A 78 10.11 16.58 -16.90
CA THR A 78 9.30 17.77 -16.62
C THR A 78 8.12 17.88 -17.57
N SER A 79 8.02 16.99 -18.55
CA SER A 79 6.89 16.93 -19.47
C SER A 79 5.64 16.46 -18.73
N ASP A 80 4.56 17.21 -18.93
CA ASP A 80 3.27 16.97 -18.30
C ASP A 80 2.40 16.04 -19.17
N THR A 81 3.04 15.15 -19.93
CA THR A 81 2.37 14.21 -20.82
C THR A 81 1.52 13.24 -20.02
N GLU A 82 0.32 12.93 -20.52
CA GLU A 82 -0.61 12.03 -19.83
C GLU A 82 0.00 10.64 -19.59
N GLY A 83 0.83 10.13 -20.50
CA GLY A 83 1.55 8.86 -20.32
C GLY A 83 2.49 8.87 -19.11
N SER A 84 3.30 9.93 -18.95
CA SER A 84 4.22 10.08 -17.80
C SER A 84 3.46 10.11 -16.48
N LYS A 85 2.37 10.89 -16.41
CA LYS A 85 1.53 11.01 -15.21
C LYS A 85 0.92 9.69 -14.79
N ILE A 86 0.39 8.94 -15.74
CA ILE A 86 -0.28 7.66 -15.48
C ILE A 86 0.71 6.63 -14.95
N GLN A 87 1.84 6.40 -15.65
CA GLN A 87 2.82 5.41 -15.20
C GLN A 87 3.45 5.79 -13.86
N ARG A 88 3.82 7.06 -13.68
CA ARG A 88 4.41 7.55 -12.45
C ARG A 88 3.44 7.45 -11.27
N GLY A 89 2.18 7.85 -11.47
CA GLY A 89 1.14 7.77 -10.44
C GLY A 89 0.87 6.33 -10.00
N LEU A 90 0.74 5.42 -10.97
CA LEU A 90 0.55 3.98 -10.68
C LEU A 90 1.73 3.40 -9.93
N MET A 91 2.96 3.71 -10.34
CA MET A 91 4.15 3.23 -9.64
C MET A 91 4.25 3.78 -8.21
N GLN A 92 3.91 5.05 -7.99
CA GLN A 92 3.86 5.64 -6.65
C GLN A 92 2.83 4.96 -5.75
N ASP A 93 1.64 4.69 -6.29
CA ASP A 93 0.59 3.98 -5.57
C ASP A 93 1.00 2.53 -5.23
N ILE A 94 1.60 1.81 -6.18
CA ILE A 94 2.11 0.46 -5.94
C ILE A 94 3.18 0.49 -4.85
N CYS A 95 4.15 1.41 -4.91
CA CYS A 95 5.19 1.55 -3.89
C CYS A 95 4.62 1.90 -2.51
N ARG A 96 3.48 2.59 -2.43
CA ARG A 96 2.78 2.87 -1.17
C ARG A 96 2.04 1.65 -0.62
N LEU A 97 1.37 0.90 -1.49
CA LEU A 97 0.50 -0.21 -1.10
C LEU A 97 1.28 -1.53 -0.86
N LEU A 98 2.39 -1.73 -1.57
CA LEU A 98 3.16 -2.97 -1.53
C LEU A 98 3.75 -3.27 -0.14
N PRO A 99 4.29 -2.30 0.64
CA PRO A 99 4.73 -2.55 2.01
C PRO A 99 3.58 -2.97 2.93
N GLU A 100 2.42 -2.31 2.77
CA GLU A 100 1.21 -2.58 3.52
C GLU A 100 0.60 -3.97 3.27
N TYR A 101 0.86 -4.54 2.10
CA TYR A 101 0.52 -5.92 1.74
C TYR A 101 1.61 -6.90 2.20
N SER A 102 2.88 -6.54 1.98
CA SER A 102 4.04 -7.39 2.29
C SER A 102 4.23 -7.63 3.79
N MET A 103 3.90 -6.64 4.63
CA MET A 103 4.03 -6.73 6.09
C MET A 103 3.24 -7.93 6.68
N TRP A 104 2.17 -8.36 6.02
CA TRP A 104 1.36 -9.51 6.45
C TRP A 104 2.09 -10.85 6.31
N PHE A 105 3.18 -10.92 5.55
CA PHE A 105 4.01 -12.12 5.42
C PHE A 105 5.28 -12.06 6.27
N SER A 106 5.65 -10.88 6.76
CA SER A 106 6.83 -10.68 7.61
C SER A 106 6.62 -11.14 9.05
N PHE A 107 5.37 -11.38 9.47
CA PHE A 107 5.05 -11.89 10.80
C PHE A 107 4.05 -13.05 10.67
N PRO A 108 4.36 -14.24 11.24
CA PRO A 108 3.37 -15.32 11.28
C PRO A 108 2.15 -14.86 12.10
N LEU A 109 0.95 -14.97 11.50
CA LEU A 109 -0.35 -14.72 12.13
C LEU A 109 -0.72 -15.77 13.19
#